data_AF-A0A0D2KQU1-F1
#
_entry.id   AF-A0A0D2KQU1-F1
#
_cell.length_a   1.000
_cell.length_b   1.000
_cell.length_c   1.000
_cell.angle_alpha   90.00
_cell.angle_beta   90.00
_cell.angle_gamma   90.00
#
_symmetry.space_group_name_H-M   'P 1'
#
loop_
_entity.id
_entity.type
_entity.pdbx_description
1 polymer ?
#
loop_
_entity_poly.entity_id
_entity_poly.type
_entity_poly.pdbx_seq_one_letter_code
_entity_poly.pdbx_strand_id
1 'polypeptide(L)'
;MVNPASLAIGDGVVGPIKINGELAARKVSFKGYQLTVLALQNDEIVGKGILESGSPFEADTLAYMMDFIKPGSTVVDAGCNFGSYSVFFAAKTGPGGALHCFEPQRKMAQLANANAVANGLTPIMTVHNKALSFAAGSVEMAAKLPDGSHKDQSMAEVEAQHGGINYGGLALGKGGEHTSAITLDSLGLQNVSFIKVDVQGAEQLMLYGAQVLSFDMAAFFKGLGYAETRNAGEVIQQPPGMVQALAPPHRKLLLG
;
A
#
# COMPACT_ATOMS: atom_id res chain seq x y z
N MET A 1 -26.46 -1.24 -13.07
CA MET A 1 -24.98 -1.36 -13.11
C MET A 1 -24.42 -0.03 -13.58
N VAL A 2 -23.63 0.64 -12.75
CA VAL A 2 -22.88 1.84 -13.18
C VAL A 2 -21.75 1.36 -14.09
N ASN A 3 -21.62 1.91 -15.30
CA ASN A 3 -20.52 1.59 -16.19
C ASN A 3 -19.22 2.15 -15.57
N PRO A 4 -18.21 1.34 -15.24
CA PRO A 4 -16.96 1.85 -14.65
C PRO A 4 -16.29 2.94 -15.50
N ALA A 5 -16.47 2.90 -16.82
CA ALA A 5 -15.96 3.93 -17.73
C ALA A 5 -16.59 5.32 -17.53
N SER A 6 -17.75 5.44 -16.86
CA SER A 6 -18.37 6.73 -16.58
C SER A 6 -17.77 7.47 -15.37
N LEU A 7 -16.84 6.83 -14.65
CA LEU A 7 -16.12 7.44 -13.52
C LEU A 7 -14.71 7.91 -13.90
N ALA A 8 -14.21 7.51 -15.08
CA ALA A 8 -12.91 7.96 -15.58
C ALA A 8 -12.97 9.42 -16.03
N ILE A 9 -11.92 10.18 -15.73
CA ILE A 9 -11.80 11.57 -16.18
C ILE A 9 -11.59 11.59 -17.71
N GLY A 10 -12.45 12.33 -18.42
CA GLY A 10 -12.40 12.48 -19.87
C GLY A 10 -11.10 13.10 -20.38
N ASP A 11 -10.77 12.84 -21.65
CA ASP A 11 -9.47 13.13 -22.30
C ASP A 11 -9.09 14.63 -22.47
N GLY A 12 -9.86 15.57 -21.92
CA GLY A 12 -9.60 17.01 -22.02
C GLY A 12 -9.49 17.77 -20.70
N VAL A 13 -9.60 17.08 -19.55
CA VAL A 13 -9.55 17.76 -18.25
C VAL A 13 -8.11 18.00 -17.83
N VAL A 14 -7.75 19.29 -17.69
CA VAL A 14 -6.46 19.74 -17.17
C VAL A 14 -6.64 20.11 -15.70
N GLY A 15 -5.98 19.38 -14.80
CA GLY A 15 -6.04 19.66 -13.36
C GLY A 15 -6.78 18.60 -12.54
N PRO A 16 -6.72 18.69 -11.21
CA PRO A 16 -7.53 17.86 -10.32
C PRO A 16 -8.99 18.33 -10.30
N ILE A 17 -9.94 17.39 -10.29
CA ILE A 17 -11.38 17.64 -10.09
C ILE A 17 -11.68 17.42 -8.61
N LYS A 18 -12.16 18.46 -7.91
CA LYS A 18 -12.59 18.35 -6.51
C LYS A 18 -13.92 17.62 -6.39
N ILE A 19 -14.03 16.73 -5.41
CA ILE A 19 -15.19 15.88 -5.13
C ILE A 19 -15.56 16.05 -3.66
N ASN A 20 -16.75 16.59 -3.40
CA ASN A 20 -17.36 16.74 -2.06
C ASN A 20 -16.45 17.40 -1.01
N GLY A 21 -15.51 18.26 -1.41
CA GLY A 21 -14.64 19.02 -0.51
C GLY A 21 -13.48 18.24 0.10
N GLU A 22 -13.54 16.92 0.16
CA GLU A 22 -12.52 16.07 0.80
C GLU A 22 -11.60 15.38 -0.23
N LEU A 23 -12.17 14.90 -1.33
CA LEU A 23 -11.44 14.14 -2.35
C LEU A 23 -11.14 15.01 -3.56
N ALA A 24 -10.11 14.64 -4.30
CA ALA A 24 -9.92 15.10 -5.66
C ALA A 24 -9.50 13.94 -6.56
N ALA A 25 -9.91 13.98 -7.81
CA ALA A 25 -9.52 13.01 -8.84
C ALA A 25 -8.59 13.69 -9.85
N ARG A 26 -7.52 13.01 -10.24
CA ARG A 26 -6.56 13.49 -11.22
C ARG A 26 -6.29 12.42 -12.26
N LYS A 27 -6.23 12.81 -13.53
CA LYS A 27 -5.73 11.94 -14.59
C LYS A 27 -4.20 11.88 -14.51
N VAL A 28 -3.68 10.66 -14.48
CA VAL A 28 -2.27 10.35 -14.33
C VAL A 28 -1.80 9.55 -15.54
N SER A 29 -0.84 10.12 -16.26
CA SER A 29 -0.26 9.51 -17.46
C SER A 29 1.14 9.00 -17.15
N PHE A 30 1.39 7.71 -17.39
CA PHE A 30 2.69 7.10 -17.08
C PHE A 30 2.94 5.84 -17.92
N LYS A 31 4.10 5.76 -18.58
CA LYS A 31 4.52 4.61 -19.41
C LYS A 31 3.41 4.06 -20.34
N GLY A 32 2.62 4.94 -20.96
CA GLY A 32 1.52 4.59 -21.86
C GLY A 32 0.18 4.26 -21.19
N TYR A 33 0.13 4.21 -19.86
CA TYR A 33 -1.11 4.11 -19.09
C TYR A 33 -1.69 5.50 -18.85
N GLN A 34 -3.02 5.60 -18.92
CA GLN A 34 -3.78 6.77 -18.52
C GLN A 34 -4.84 6.34 -17.52
N LEU A 35 -4.58 6.62 -16.24
CA LEU A 35 -5.44 6.18 -15.14
C LEU A 35 -5.98 7.38 -14.38
N THR A 36 -7.15 7.23 -13.76
CA THR A 36 -7.70 8.21 -12.82
C THR A 36 -7.27 7.82 -11.41
N VAL A 37 -6.62 8.73 -10.68
CA VAL A 37 -6.27 8.55 -9.27
C VAL A 37 -7.08 9.53 -8.42
N LEU A 38 -7.87 8.99 -7.51
CA LEU A 38 -8.54 9.69 -6.43
C LEU A 38 -7.60 9.73 -5.22
N ALA A 39 -7.44 10.92 -4.66
CA ALA A 39 -6.66 11.18 -3.46
C ALA A 39 -7.40 12.13 -2.51
N LEU A 40 -7.08 12.08 -1.23
CA LEU A 40 -7.55 13.06 -0.26
C LEU A 40 -6.83 14.39 -0.51
N GLN A 41 -7.56 15.51 -0.50
CA GLN A 41 -7.00 16.83 -0.76
C GLN A 41 -6.03 17.29 0.33
N ASN A 42 -6.16 16.76 1.55
CA ASN A 42 -5.29 17.06 2.67
C ASN A 42 -4.14 16.06 2.84
N ASP A 43 -4.00 15.07 1.96
CA ASP A 43 -2.79 14.24 1.94
C ASP A 43 -1.62 15.07 1.41
N GLU A 44 -0.68 15.41 2.28
CA GLU A 44 0.40 16.37 1.97
C GLU A 44 1.63 15.74 1.29
N ILE A 45 1.66 14.40 1.18
CA ILE A 45 2.80 13.65 0.66
C ILE A 45 2.45 13.08 -0.72
N VAL A 46 1.76 11.94 -0.74
CA VAL A 46 1.54 11.17 -1.97
C VAL A 46 0.38 11.79 -2.75
N GLY A 47 -0.72 12.12 -2.06
CA GLY A 47 -1.91 12.68 -2.68
C GLY A 47 -1.63 14.03 -3.33
N LYS A 48 -1.06 14.99 -2.59
CA LYS A 48 -0.63 16.29 -3.11
C LYS A 48 0.28 16.16 -4.32
N GLY A 49 1.33 15.34 -4.21
CA GLY A 49 2.29 15.12 -5.31
C GLY A 49 1.61 14.68 -6.60
N ILE A 50 0.67 13.72 -6.51
CA ILE A 50 -0.08 13.22 -7.67
C ILE A 50 -1.06 14.27 -8.20
N LEU A 51 -1.84 14.93 -7.33
CA LEU A 51 -2.87 15.88 -7.73
C LEU A 51 -2.29 17.11 -8.44
N GLU A 52 -1.15 17.62 -7.96
CA GLU A 52 -0.44 18.77 -8.52
C GLU A 52 0.25 18.41 -9.84
N SER A 53 1.03 17.32 -9.85
CA SER A 53 1.86 16.96 -11.01
C SER A 53 1.08 16.27 -12.14
N GLY A 54 -0.01 15.56 -11.83
CA GLY A 54 -0.64 14.63 -12.77
C GLY A 54 0.27 13.44 -13.14
N SER A 55 1.28 13.16 -12.32
CA SER A 55 2.23 12.04 -12.48
C SER A 55 2.18 11.15 -11.23
N PRO A 56 2.61 9.87 -11.33
CA PRO A 56 2.73 9.03 -10.15
C PRO A 56 3.71 9.62 -9.14
N PHE A 57 3.45 9.40 -7.86
CA PHE A 57 4.46 9.59 -6.82
C PHE A 57 5.67 8.69 -7.12
N GLU A 58 6.89 9.16 -6.89
CA GLU A 58 8.15 8.48 -7.23
C GLU A 58 8.11 7.63 -8.52
N ALA A 59 7.81 8.29 -9.64
CA ALA A 59 7.58 7.65 -10.93
C ALA A 59 8.73 6.72 -11.37
N ASP A 60 9.99 7.01 -11.01
CA ASP A 60 11.13 6.14 -11.31
C ASP A 60 11.12 4.85 -10.49
N THR A 61 10.75 4.90 -9.21
CA THR A 61 10.55 3.71 -8.37
C THR A 61 9.41 2.86 -8.93
N LEU A 62 8.28 3.48 -9.29
CA LEU A 62 7.16 2.79 -9.94
C LEU A 62 7.60 2.14 -11.27
N ALA A 63 8.36 2.86 -12.09
CA ALA A 63 8.91 2.35 -13.35
C ALA A 63 9.71 1.06 -13.14
N TYR A 64 10.58 1.06 -12.14
CA TYR A 64 11.43 -0.08 -11.79
C TYR A 64 10.61 -1.26 -11.25
N MET A 65 9.67 -1.01 -10.33
CA MET A 65 8.79 -2.05 -9.79
C MET A 65 7.97 -2.74 -10.89
N MET A 66 7.41 -1.95 -11.82
CA MET A 66 6.61 -2.49 -12.91
C MET A 66 7.40 -3.45 -13.80
N ASP A 67 8.71 -3.34 -13.92
CA ASP A 67 9.50 -4.24 -14.78
C ASP A 67 9.53 -5.69 -14.27
N PHE A 68 9.18 -5.94 -13.02
CA PHE A 68 9.06 -7.29 -12.44
C PHE A 68 7.68 -7.94 -12.67
N ILE A 69 6.66 -7.14 -13.00
CA ILE A 69 5.28 -7.62 -13.17
C ILE A 69 5.14 -8.30 -14.52
N LYS A 70 4.70 -9.56 -14.48
CA LYS A 70 4.38 -10.35 -15.67
C LYS A 70 2.88 -10.26 -15.99
N PRO A 71 2.46 -10.02 -17.25
CA PRO A 71 1.05 -10.11 -17.62
C PRO A 71 0.46 -11.49 -17.27
N GLY A 72 -0.79 -11.52 -16.81
CA GLY A 72 -1.50 -12.74 -16.42
C GLY A 72 -0.99 -13.41 -15.12
N SER A 73 -0.11 -12.75 -14.36
CA SER A 73 0.44 -13.29 -13.11
C SER A 73 -0.31 -12.80 -11.87
N THR A 74 0.05 -13.35 -10.72
CA THR A 74 -0.37 -12.80 -9.43
C THR A 74 0.65 -11.78 -8.94
N VAL A 75 0.15 -10.66 -8.43
CA VAL A 75 0.94 -9.58 -7.81
C VAL A 75 0.38 -9.30 -6.41
N VAL A 76 1.27 -8.95 -5.49
CA VAL A 76 0.91 -8.52 -4.13
C VAL A 76 1.44 -7.11 -3.87
N ASP A 77 0.59 -6.26 -3.34
CA ASP A 77 0.95 -4.93 -2.83
C ASP A 77 0.64 -4.89 -1.34
N ALA A 78 1.64 -5.15 -0.51
CA ALA A 78 1.53 -5.13 0.94
C ALA A 78 1.75 -3.70 1.46
N GLY A 79 0.69 -3.13 2.04
CA GLY A 79 0.59 -1.72 2.40
C GLY A 79 0.36 -0.85 1.17
N CYS A 80 -0.79 -1.05 0.52
CA CYS A 80 -1.11 -0.38 -0.73
C CYS A 80 -1.53 1.09 -0.56
N ASN A 81 -1.72 1.56 0.69
CA ASN A 81 -2.27 2.88 0.98
C ASN A 81 -3.59 3.07 0.19
N PHE A 82 -3.81 4.22 -0.44
CA PHE A 82 -4.97 4.48 -1.29
C PHE A 82 -4.87 3.90 -2.72
N GLY A 83 -3.92 3.00 -2.98
CA GLY A 83 -3.82 2.25 -4.24
C GLY A 83 -3.15 3.02 -5.40
N SER A 84 -2.35 4.05 -5.10
CA SER A 84 -1.69 4.89 -6.11
C SER A 84 -0.78 4.10 -7.05
N TYR A 85 -0.04 3.12 -6.55
CA TYR A 85 0.73 2.16 -7.36
C TYR A 85 -0.09 0.96 -7.81
N SER A 86 -1.00 0.49 -6.96
CA SER A 86 -1.82 -0.69 -7.23
C SER A 86 -2.59 -0.60 -8.54
N VAL A 87 -3.13 0.58 -8.90
CA VAL A 87 -3.84 0.74 -10.19
C VAL A 87 -2.93 0.50 -11.39
N PHE A 88 -1.65 0.88 -11.33
CA PHE A 88 -0.67 0.59 -12.38
C PHE A 88 -0.25 -0.87 -12.37
N PHE A 89 -0.08 -1.47 -11.20
CA PHE A 89 0.22 -2.90 -11.07
C PHE A 89 -0.89 -3.76 -11.65
N ALA A 90 -2.16 -3.44 -11.37
CA ALA A 90 -3.31 -4.15 -11.91
C ALA A 90 -3.44 -3.94 -13.43
N ALA A 91 -3.27 -2.70 -13.91
CA ALA A 91 -3.29 -2.41 -15.34
C ALA A 91 -2.19 -3.15 -16.12
N LYS A 92 -0.98 -3.28 -15.55
CA LYS A 92 0.12 -4.05 -16.15
C LYS A 92 -0.10 -5.56 -16.06
N THR A 93 -0.67 -6.04 -14.97
CA THR A 93 -1.03 -7.45 -14.79
C THR A 93 -2.04 -7.90 -15.84
N GLY A 94 -3.07 -7.07 -16.09
CA GLY A 94 -4.03 -7.31 -17.16
C GLY A 94 -4.91 -8.56 -16.97
N PRO A 95 -5.72 -8.90 -17.99
CA PRO A 95 -6.63 -10.04 -17.93
C PRO A 95 -5.93 -11.37 -17.65
N GLY A 96 -6.58 -12.22 -16.85
CA GLY A 96 -6.06 -13.55 -16.46
C GLY A 96 -5.08 -13.53 -15.29
N GLY A 97 -4.66 -12.35 -14.82
CA GLY A 97 -3.88 -12.19 -13.60
C GLY A 97 -4.72 -11.66 -12.43
N ALA A 98 -4.07 -11.44 -11.30
CA ALA A 98 -4.69 -10.93 -10.09
C ALA A 98 -3.72 -10.05 -9.30
N LEU A 99 -4.22 -8.96 -8.73
CA LEU A 99 -3.51 -8.11 -7.78
C LEU A 99 -4.21 -8.19 -6.41
N HIS A 100 -3.46 -8.57 -5.39
CA HIS A 100 -3.90 -8.53 -3.98
C HIS A 100 -3.26 -7.34 -3.28
N CYS A 101 -4.09 -6.36 -2.94
CA CYS A 101 -3.69 -5.15 -2.23
C CYS A 101 -4.07 -5.25 -0.76
N PHE A 102 -3.14 -5.03 0.16
CA PHE A 102 -3.41 -5.06 1.61
C PHE A 102 -3.25 -3.66 2.20
N GLU A 103 -4.27 -3.17 2.88
CA GLU A 103 -4.22 -1.90 3.59
C GLU A 103 -5.05 -1.98 4.88
N PRO A 104 -4.42 -1.95 6.06
CA PRO A 104 -5.14 -2.05 7.32
C PRO A 104 -5.97 -0.81 7.66
N GLN A 105 -5.57 0.39 7.21
CA GLN A 105 -6.32 1.61 7.47
C GLN A 105 -7.61 1.65 6.65
N ARG A 106 -8.78 1.69 7.31
CA ARG A 106 -10.08 1.56 6.63
C ARG A 106 -10.29 2.63 5.57
N LYS A 107 -9.95 3.88 5.90
CA LYS A 107 -10.13 5.04 5.00
C LYS A 107 -9.30 4.87 3.71
N MET A 108 -8.04 4.45 3.84
CA MET A 108 -7.17 4.22 2.68
C MET A 108 -7.63 3.01 1.86
N ALA A 109 -8.03 1.91 2.50
CA ALA A 109 -8.55 0.74 1.78
C ALA A 109 -9.84 1.05 1.00
N GLN A 110 -10.72 1.90 1.54
CA GLN A 110 -11.91 2.37 0.81
C GLN A 110 -11.53 3.22 -0.41
N LEU A 111 -10.54 4.09 -0.27
CA LEU A 111 -10.05 4.91 -1.38
C LEU A 111 -9.34 4.06 -2.45
N ALA A 112 -8.59 3.03 -2.06
CA ALA A 112 -8.02 2.05 -2.98
C ALA A 112 -9.10 1.31 -3.79
N ASN A 113 -10.21 0.94 -3.14
CA ASN A 113 -11.37 0.37 -3.85
C ASN A 113 -11.99 1.36 -4.84
N ALA A 114 -12.15 2.64 -4.45
CA ALA A 114 -12.64 3.67 -5.36
C ALA A 114 -11.71 3.86 -6.56
N ASN A 115 -10.40 3.82 -6.36
CA ASN A 115 -9.40 3.85 -7.41
C ASN A 115 -9.48 2.63 -8.35
N ALA A 116 -9.71 1.43 -7.83
CA ALA A 116 -9.95 0.25 -8.65
C ALA A 116 -11.22 0.43 -9.53
N VAL A 117 -12.31 0.93 -8.95
CA VAL A 117 -13.58 1.16 -9.65
C VAL A 117 -13.43 2.22 -10.74
N ALA A 118 -12.79 3.36 -10.44
CA ALA A 118 -12.63 4.46 -11.38
C ALA A 118 -11.85 4.09 -12.66
N ASN A 119 -11.06 3.02 -12.59
CA ASN A 119 -10.27 2.50 -13.70
C ASN A 119 -10.82 1.18 -14.28
N GLY A 120 -11.96 0.68 -13.79
CA GLY A 120 -12.51 -0.61 -14.23
C GLY A 120 -11.63 -1.81 -13.89
N LEU A 121 -10.80 -1.71 -12.86
CA LEU A 121 -9.81 -2.72 -12.47
C LEU A 121 -10.32 -3.73 -11.44
N THR A 122 -11.58 -3.64 -11.00
CA THR A 122 -12.17 -4.57 -10.02
C THR A 122 -12.13 -6.06 -10.40
N PRO A 123 -12.06 -6.48 -11.68
CA PRO A 123 -11.84 -7.89 -12.02
C PRO A 123 -10.42 -8.40 -11.74
N ILE A 124 -9.44 -7.50 -11.60
CA ILE A 124 -8.01 -7.84 -11.43
C ILE A 124 -7.55 -7.47 -10.02
N MET A 125 -7.95 -6.31 -9.51
CA MET A 125 -7.50 -5.75 -8.22
C MET A 125 -8.50 -6.06 -7.11
N THR A 126 -8.05 -6.85 -6.12
CA THR A 126 -8.79 -7.11 -4.88
C THR A 126 -8.12 -6.38 -3.73
N VAL A 127 -8.86 -5.49 -3.05
CA VAL A 127 -8.39 -4.78 -1.87
C VAL A 127 -8.84 -5.50 -0.60
N HIS A 128 -7.87 -5.88 0.22
CA HIS A 128 -8.05 -6.51 1.52
C HIS A 128 -7.83 -5.44 2.58
N ASN A 129 -8.92 -5.00 3.25
CA ASN A 129 -8.79 -4.16 4.45
C ASN A 129 -8.33 -5.02 5.63
N LYS A 130 -7.07 -5.43 5.60
CA LYS A 130 -6.44 -6.39 6.52
C LYS A 130 -4.96 -6.06 6.67
N ALA A 131 -4.42 -6.29 7.86
CA ALA A 131 -2.98 -6.32 8.06
C ALA A 131 -2.39 -7.67 7.59
N LEU A 132 -1.17 -7.65 7.05
CA LEU A 132 -0.37 -8.87 6.91
C LEU A 132 0.48 -9.05 8.16
N SER A 133 0.51 -10.27 8.69
CA SER A 133 1.23 -10.62 9.92
C SER A 133 1.67 -12.09 9.89
N PHE A 134 2.32 -12.56 10.96
CA PHE A 134 2.79 -13.95 11.08
C PHE A 134 1.70 -14.95 11.48
N ALA A 135 0.55 -14.46 11.90
CA ALA A 135 -0.62 -15.27 12.25
C ALA A 135 -1.91 -14.49 11.95
N ALA A 136 -3.01 -15.24 11.82
CA ALA A 136 -4.33 -14.64 11.78
C ALA A 136 -4.72 -14.09 13.17
N GLY A 137 -5.44 -12.97 13.20
CA GLY A 137 -5.86 -12.37 14.46
C GLY A 137 -6.52 -11.00 14.31
N SER A 138 -6.60 -10.27 15.43
CA SER A 138 -7.00 -8.87 15.45
C SER A 138 -5.80 -8.03 15.84
N VAL A 139 -5.59 -6.94 15.11
CA VAL A 139 -4.58 -5.92 15.41
C VAL A 139 -5.24 -4.54 15.42
N GLU A 140 -4.50 -3.56 15.91
CA GLU A 140 -4.94 -2.17 15.96
C GLU A 140 -3.99 -1.29 15.14
N MET A 141 -4.52 -0.23 14.55
CA MET A 141 -3.74 0.91 14.10
C MET A 141 -3.29 1.72 15.33
N ALA A 142 -2.15 2.41 15.23
CA ALA A 142 -1.77 3.35 16.27
C ALA A 142 -2.78 4.50 16.36
N ALA A 143 -3.11 4.96 17.58
CA ALA A 143 -3.94 6.15 17.78
C ALA A 143 -3.20 7.45 17.39
N LYS A 144 -1.86 7.38 17.36
CA LYS A 144 -0.93 8.50 17.26
C LYS A 144 0.20 8.15 16.30
N LEU A 145 0.80 9.16 15.68
CA LEU A 145 1.94 9.01 14.81
C LEU A 145 3.17 8.52 15.61
N PRO A 146 3.85 7.46 15.15
CA PRO A 146 4.94 6.83 15.90
C PRO A 146 6.25 7.64 15.86
N ASP A 147 6.44 8.46 14.82
CA ASP A 147 7.66 9.22 14.55
C ASP A 147 7.37 10.53 13.77
N GLY A 148 8.44 11.16 13.27
CA GLY A 148 8.37 12.40 12.50
C GLY A 148 8.13 13.67 13.34
N SER A 149 7.88 14.78 12.65
CA SER A 149 7.63 16.10 13.28
C SER A 149 6.34 16.16 14.10
N HIS A 150 5.44 15.20 13.91
CA HIS A 150 4.13 15.12 14.56
C HIS A 150 4.00 13.92 15.48
N LYS A 151 5.12 13.34 15.92
CA LYS A 151 5.14 12.21 16.86
C LYS A 151 4.23 12.47 18.07
N ASP A 152 3.56 11.41 18.51
CA ASP A 152 2.65 11.40 19.66
C ASP A 152 1.36 12.22 19.49
N GLN A 153 1.09 12.74 18.29
CA GLN A 153 -0.17 13.38 17.90
C GLN A 153 -1.03 12.43 17.07
N SER A 154 -2.34 12.54 17.22
CA SER A 154 -3.33 11.88 16.36
C SER A 154 -3.43 12.60 15.01
N MET A 155 -3.89 11.88 13.99
CA MET A 155 -4.12 12.43 12.65
C MET A 155 -5.07 13.63 12.68
N ALA A 156 -6.11 13.58 13.53
CA ALA A 156 -7.07 14.67 13.69
C ALA A 156 -6.46 15.92 14.33
N GLU A 157 -5.54 15.75 15.29
CA GLU A 157 -4.82 16.88 15.89
C GLU A 157 -3.90 17.56 14.87
N VAL A 158 -3.18 16.78 14.08
CA VAL A 158 -2.29 17.28 13.02
C VAL A 158 -3.10 18.02 11.96
N GLU A 159 -4.22 17.44 11.51
CA GLU A 159 -5.11 18.08 10.52
C GLU A 159 -5.62 19.43 11.01
N ALA A 160 -6.08 19.50 12.26
CA ALA A 160 -6.62 20.73 12.84
C ALA A 160 -5.56 21.84 12.97
N GLN A 161 -4.30 21.47 13.22
CA GLN A 161 -3.21 22.43 13.42
C GLN A 161 -2.53 22.87 12.12
N HIS A 162 -2.39 21.96 11.15
CA HIS A 162 -1.56 22.16 9.96
C HIS A 162 -2.34 22.11 8.64
N GLY A 163 -3.56 21.58 8.64
CA GLY A 163 -4.41 21.43 7.45
C GLY A 163 -4.00 20.31 6.49
N GLY A 164 -2.82 19.71 6.67
CA GLY A 164 -2.28 18.59 5.90
C GLY A 164 -1.91 17.41 6.79
N ILE A 165 -1.92 16.20 6.23
CA ILE A 165 -1.58 14.97 6.93
C ILE A 165 -0.82 14.01 6.01
N ASN A 166 0.17 13.28 6.54
CA ASN A 166 0.71 12.07 5.93
C ASN A 166 -0.10 10.82 6.32
N TYR A 167 -1.09 10.43 5.50
CA TYR A 167 -1.89 9.21 5.72
C TYR A 167 -1.09 7.91 5.69
N GLY A 168 0.05 7.90 5.00
CA GLY A 168 0.96 6.75 4.94
C GLY A 168 1.80 6.56 6.20
N GLY A 169 1.91 7.56 7.08
CA GLY A 169 2.78 7.49 8.26
C GLY A 169 2.20 6.71 9.46
N LEU A 170 0.98 6.16 9.35
CA LEU A 170 0.34 5.47 10.47
C LEU A 170 0.68 3.97 10.48
N ALA A 171 1.41 3.53 11.50
CA ALA A 171 1.78 2.13 11.69
C ALA A 171 0.71 1.34 12.48
N LEU A 172 0.88 0.01 12.52
CA LEU A 172 0.21 -0.83 13.52
C LEU A 172 0.66 -0.42 14.93
N GLY A 173 -0.28 -0.40 15.87
CA GLY A 173 -0.04 0.08 17.23
C GLY A 173 -1.24 -0.14 18.14
N LYS A 174 -1.43 0.73 19.14
CA LYS A 174 -2.54 0.63 20.09
C LYS A 174 -3.43 1.86 20.08
N GLY A 175 -4.69 1.67 20.46
CA GLY A 175 -5.66 2.72 20.75
C GLY A 175 -6.31 3.35 19.52
N GLY A 176 -6.00 2.85 18.32
CA GLY A 176 -6.63 3.27 17.07
C GLY A 176 -7.70 2.30 16.60
N GLU A 177 -7.96 2.28 15.29
CA GLU A 177 -8.96 1.39 14.72
C GLU A 177 -8.53 -0.09 14.71
N HIS A 178 -9.49 -0.99 14.90
CA HIS A 178 -9.24 -2.43 14.79
C HIS A 178 -9.31 -2.91 13.34
N THR A 179 -8.44 -3.84 12.99
CA THR A 179 -8.48 -4.58 11.73
C THR A 179 -8.10 -6.04 11.92
N SER A 180 -8.58 -6.92 11.04
CA SER A 180 -8.15 -8.32 11.03
C SER A 180 -6.76 -8.44 10.42
N ALA A 181 -5.90 -9.25 11.02
CA ALA A 181 -4.63 -9.68 10.46
C ALA A 181 -4.75 -11.09 9.85
N ILE A 182 -3.99 -11.34 8.77
CA ILE A 182 -3.82 -12.66 8.16
C ILE A 182 -2.36 -12.89 7.77
N THR A 183 -1.99 -14.15 7.54
CA THR A 183 -0.71 -14.52 6.91
C THR A 183 -0.82 -14.47 5.40
N LEU A 184 0.23 -14.05 4.69
CA LEU A 184 0.25 -14.12 3.23
C LEU A 184 0.07 -15.57 2.73
N ASP A 185 0.68 -16.52 3.41
CA ASP A 185 0.60 -17.95 3.09
C ASP A 185 -0.85 -18.48 3.09
N SER A 186 -1.75 -17.86 3.86
CA SER A 186 -3.16 -18.30 3.95
C SER A 186 -3.94 -18.14 2.66
N LEU A 187 -3.44 -17.32 1.73
CA LEU A 187 -4.07 -17.09 0.43
C LEU A 187 -3.73 -18.19 -0.59
N GLY A 188 -2.73 -19.05 -0.31
CA GLY A 188 -2.34 -20.12 -1.22
C GLY A 188 -1.91 -19.63 -2.61
N LEU A 189 -1.35 -18.41 -2.71
CA LEU A 189 -1.06 -17.74 -3.98
C LEU A 189 -0.16 -18.58 -4.87
N GLN A 190 -0.47 -18.59 -6.17
CA GLN A 190 0.31 -19.27 -7.20
C GLN A 190 0.73 -18.26 -8.27
N ASN A 191 1.72 -18.59 -9.09
CA ASN A 191 2.17 -17.75 -10.21
C ASN A 191 2.48 -16.28 -9.81
N VAL A 192 3.06 -16.08 -8.62
CA VAL A 192 3.39 -14.74 -8.13
C VAL A 192 4.63 -14.22 -8.87
N SER A 193 4.51 -13.09 -9.56
CA SER A 193 5.64 -12.45 -10.25
C SER A 193 6.30 -11.33 -9.45
N PHE A 194 5.52 -10.64 -8.62
CA PHE A 194 5.98 -9.46 -7.89
C PHE A 194 5.26 -9.29 -6.54
N ILE A 195 5.99 -8.87 -5.52
CA ILE A 195 5.48 -8.50 -4.20
C ILE A 195 6.15 -7.18 -3.80
N LYS A 196 5.37 -6.09 -3.66
CA LYS A 196 5.79 -4.87 -2.97
C LYS A 196 5.53 -5.04 -1.47
N VAL A 197 6.48 -4.61 -0.64
CA VAL A 197 6.31 -4.53 0.82
C VAL A 197 6.66 -3.14 1.30
N ASP A 198 5.67 -2.43 1.83
CA ASP A 198 5.79 -1.14 2.50
C ASP A 198 4.65 -1.10 3.51
N VAL A 199 4.87 -1.74 4.67
CA VAL A 199 3.83 -1.97 5.69
C VAL A 199 4.13 -1.18 6.95
N GLN A 200 4.88 -0.09 6.80
CA GLN A 200 5.11 0.94 7.80
C GLN A 200 5.64 0.37 9.13
N GLY A 201 6.69 -0.46 9.05
CA GLY A 201 7.35 -1.07 10.21
C GLY A 201 6.91 -2.51 10.50
N ALA A 202 5.84 -3.00 9.87
CA ALA A 202 5.34 -4.36 10.06
C ALA A 202 6.02 -5.41 9.15
N GLU A 203 7.14 -5.08 8.50
CA GLU A 203 7.77 -5.91 7.46
C GLU A 203 8.15 -7.28 8.03
N GLN A 204 8.70 -7.30 9.24
CA GLN A 204 9.05 -8.56 9.90
C GLN A 204 7.83 -9.45 10.12
N LEU A 205 6.74 -8.88 10.64
CA LEU A 205 5.51 -9.61 10.92
C LEU A 205 4.94 -10.21 9.62
N MET A 206 4.85 -9.40 8.56
CA MET A 206 4.37 -9.82 7.26
C MET A 206 5.20 -10.98 6.69
N LEU A 207 6.53 -10.84 6.70
CA LEU A 207 7.44 -11.81 6.12
C LEU A 207 7.44 -13.14 6.89
N TYR A 208 7.28 -13.12 8.21
CA TYR A 208 7.13 -14.36 8.99
C TYR A 208 5.86 -15.14 8.63
N GLY A 209 4.82 -14.46 8.14
CA GLY A 209 3.59 -15.07 7.62
C GLY A 209 3.63 -15.36 6.12
N ALA A 210 4.80 -15.27 5.50
CA ALA A 210 5.04 -15.47 4.07
C ALA A 210 6.12 -16.54 3.82
N GLN A 211 6.13 -17.62 4.61
CA GLN A 211 7.16 -18.66 4.57
C GLN A 211 7.19 -19.39 3.22
N VAL A 212 6.06 -19.47 2.51
CA VAL A 212 5.99 -20.11 1.18
C VAL A 212 6.89 -19.42 0.15
N LEU A 213 7.28 -18.17 0.39
CA LEU A 213 8.22 -17.45 -0.45
C LEU A 213 9.63 -18.07 -0.43
N SER A 214 9.91 -18.99 0.52
CA SER A 214 11.20 -19.67 0.71
C SER A 214 12.36 -18.67 0.80
N PHE A 215 12.10 -17.57 1.50
CA PHE A 215 13.03 -16.47 1.67
C PHE A 215 13.93 -16.75 2.86
N ASP A 216 15.25 -16.60 2.70
CA ASP A 216 16.18 -16.71 3.82
C ASP A 216 16.06 -15.46 4.70
N MET A 217 15.09 -15.51 5.62
CA MET A 217 14.75 -14.44 6.54
C MET A 217 15.93 -14.02 7.42
N ALA A 218 16.74 -14.99 7.85
CA ALA A 218 17.91 -14.73 8.68
C ALA A 218 18.98 -14.00 7.86
N ALA A 219 19.27 -14.42 6.63
CA ALA A 219 20.21 -13.73 5.75
C ALA A 219 19.71 -12.34 5.35
N PHE A 220 18.42 -12.19 5.09
CA PHE A 220 17.82 -10.90 4.78
C PHE A 220 17.94 -9.91 5.94
N PHE A 221 17.46 -10.26 7.13
CA PHE A 221 17.54 -9.37 8.29
C PHE A 221 18.96 -9.11 8.75
N LYS A 222 19.85 -10.10 8.65
CA LYS A 222 21.29 -9.90 8.87
C LYS A 222 21.87 -8.92 7.85
N GLY A 223 21.46 -9.01 6.58
CA GLY A 223 21.85 -8.06 5.53
C GLY A 223 21.36 -6.64 5.77
N LEU A 224 20.25 -6.48 6.50
CA LEU A 224 19.67 -5.21 6.93
C LEU A 224 20.17 -4.72 8.31
N GLY A 225 21.07 -5.47 8.97
CA GLY A 225 21.64 -5.10 10.28
C GLY A 225 20.80 -5.46 11.51
N TYR A 226 19.77 -6.30 11.38
CA TYR A 226 18.94 -6.77 12.51
C TYR A 226 19.47 -8.09 13.12
N ALA A 227 19.20 -8.31 14.41
CA ALA A 227 19.39 -9.59 15.10
C ALA A 227 18.02 -10.20 15.46
N GLU A 228 17.79 -11.48 15.14
CA GLU A 228 16.58 -12.21 15.54
C GLU A 228 16.55 -12.41 17.06
N THR A 229 15.56 -11.86 17.76
CA THR A 229 15.17 -12.29 19.11
C THR A 229 13.72 -12.75 19.09
N ARG A 230 13.47 -14.06 19.29
CA ARG A 230 12.13 -14.66 19.31
C ARG A 230 11.60 -14.78 20.74
N ASN A 231 10.39 -14.29 21.00
CA ASN A 231 9.57 -14.70 22.14
C ASN A 231 8.18 -15.13 21.63
N ALA A 232 7.94 -16.45 21.60
CA ALA A 232 6.76 -17.05 20.97
C ALA A 232 5.44 -16.94 21.79
N GLY A 233 5.40 -16.09 22.82
CA GLY A 233 4.32 -16.07 23.82
C GLY A 233 3.64 -14.73 24.05
N GLU A 234 4.00 -13.67 23.33
CA GLU A 234 3.47 -12.32 23.59
C GLU A 234 2.51 -11.87 22.49
N VAL A 235 1.40 -11.25 22.92
CA VAL A 235 0.55 -10.41 22.06
C VAL A 235 1.45 -9.38 21.39
N ILE A 236 1.40 -9.23 20.07
CA ILE A 236 2.23 -8.27 19.34
C ILE A 236 1.74 -6.87 19.70
N GLN A 237 2.48 -6.19 20.57
CA GLN A 237 2.07 -4.88 21.06
C GLN A 237 2.63 -3.73 20.20
N GLN A 238 3.75 -3.93 19.48
CA GLN A 238 4.37 -2.98 18.53
C GLN A 238 5.29 -3.70 17.52
N PRO A 239 5.40 -3.26 16.26
CA PRO A 239 6.47 -3.68 15.34
C PRO A 239 7.83 -3.07 15.73
N PRO A 240 8.96 -3.74 15.47
CA PRO A 240 10.30 -3.13 15.61
C PRO A 240 10.49 -2.02 14.57
N GLY A 241 11.06 -0.88 14.98
CA GLY A 241 11.09 0.38 14.21
C GLY A 241 11.75 0.32 12.81
N MET A 242 11.36 1.27 11.95
CA MET A 242 11.80 1.42 10.55
C MET A 242 13.30 1.62 10.37
N VAL A 243 13.93 0.87 9.44
CA VAL A 243 15.24 1.21 8.83
C VAL A 243 15.35 0.65 7.39
N GLN A 244 15.75 1.49 6.42
CA GLN A 244 15.95 1.18 4.99
C GLN A 244 17.21 0.31 4.69
N ALA A 245 17.11 -0.68 3.78
CA ALA A 245 18.25 -1.18 2.97
C ALA A 245 17.86 -2.18 1.84
N LEU A 246 18.76 -2.35 0.85
CA LEU A 246 18.60 -2.99 -0.48
C LEU A 246 18.78 -4.54 -0.50
N ALA A 247 18.07 -5.25 -1.41
CA ALA A 247 18.00 -6.73 -1.49
C ALA A 247 18.77 -7.42 -2.67
N PRO A 248 19.24 -8.69 -2.53
CA PRO A 248 20.02 -9.45 -3.55
C PRO A 248 19.16 -10.52 -4.34
N PRO A 249 19.67 -11.38 -5.26
CA PRO A 249 19.29 -11.28 -6.69
C PRO A 249 18.29 -12.30 -7.28
N HIS A 250 17.66 -13.22 -6.53
CA HIS A 250 16.89 -14.32 -7.17
C HIS A 250 15.38 -14.38 -6.89
N ARG A 251 14.86 -13.52 -6.01
CA ARG A 251 13.46 -13.05 -5.95
C ARG A 251 13.54 -11.68 -5.29
N LYS A 252 13.09 -10.62 -5.97
CA LYS A 252 13.30 -9.25 -5.49
C LYS A 252 12.12 -8.80 -4.65
N LEU A 253 12.32 -8.80 -3.33
CA LEU A 253 11.51 -8.09 -2.37
C LEU A 253 11.95 -6.62 -2.39
N LEU A 254 11.05 -5.68 -2.71
CA LEU A 254 11.28 -4.26 -2.43
C LEU A 254 10.69 -3.97 -1.06
N LEU A 255 11.55 -3.52 -0.14
CA LEU A 255 11.15 -2.81 1.07
C LEU A 255 11.08 -1.31 0.72
N GLY A 256 9.89 -0.73 0.82
CA GLY A 256 9.67 0.72 0.83
C GLY A 256 9.77 1.26 2.24
#